data_AF-A0A8H5MRH3-F1
#
_entry.id   AF-A0A8H5MRH3-F1
#
_cell.length_a   1.000
_cell.length_b   1.000
_cell.length_c   1.000
_cell.angle_alpha   90.00
_cell.angle_beta   90.00
_cell.angle_gamma   90.00
#
_symmetry.space_group_name_H-M   'P 1'
#
loop_
_entity.id
_entity.type
_entity.pdbx_description
1 polymer ?
#
loop_
_entity_poly.entity_id
_entity_poly.type
_entity_poly.pdbx_seq_one_letter_code
_entity_poly.pdbx_strand_id
1 'polypeptide(L)'
;MSRAGVSIRHATDLNAPPPPDQDETCPVCKTTRYFNRDMEFRINPECYHRMCKTCVERIFKDGPNQCPYAGCHKTLRLRGFKTAFFADLAVEREVDIRRRVAAVFNKVEEDFETLDDYNEYLERVEVLTCDLVYGTDEQRRKAEAELGEWEVKHKADIERNRRLARETADARQRRIAAEEEEARQRRLREHQEELEEKANAKRFREEMLDSLQSAEMGRATEAMDKIMLKKRGHNKRDAALGAAGSSGLSIRGLREKKAVVVENKPYDPYGGVRVMPERVDLSPEKLALYSNEWVEETRTKPKFKAGGYSPDEYLTRALFEAFSGLGVFVDEEKVERSVATAGAKEAAMTGDTGGRMDVDDPF
;
A
#
# COMPACT_ATOMS: atom_id res chain seq x y z
N MET A 1 12.62 13.21 20.54
CA MET A 1 11.15 13.01 20.63
C MET A 1 10.76 12.04 19.53
N SER A 2 10.73 10.76 19.91
CA SER A 2 10.75 9.62 18.98
C SER A 2 9.35 9.29 18.48
N ARG A 3 9.26 9.09 17.16
CA ARG A 3 8.05 8.67 16.44
C ARG A 3 7.64 7.27 16.89
N ALA A 4 6.42 7.12 17.41
CA ALA A 4 5.82 5.83 17.66
C ALA A 4 5.21 5.28 16.36
N GLY A 5 5.74 4.17 15.86
CA GLY A 5 5.16 3.42 14.75
C GLY A 5 3.94 2.64 15.20
N VAL A 6 2.80 2.83 14.52
CA VAL A 6 1.56 2.09 14.76
C VAL A 6 1.66 0.74 14.07
N SER A 7 1.74 -0.34 14.86
CA SER A 7 1.70 -1.73 14.39
C SER A 7 0.23 -2.14 14.25
N ILE A 8 -0.24 -2.25 13.02
CA ILE A 8 -1.55 -2.82 12.68
C ILE A 8 -1.48 -4.34 12.94
N ARG A 9 -2.27 -4.83 13.89
CA ARG A 9 -2.44 -6.26 14.13
C ARG A 9 -3.62 -6.75 13.30
N HIS A 10 -3.38 -7.70 12.40
CA HIS A 10 -4.44 -8.48 11.79
C HIS A 10 -5.15 -9.30 12.88
N ALA A 11 -6.45 -9.10 13.05
CA ALA A 11 -7.31 -10.01 13.76
C ALA A 11 -7.77 -11.06 12.73
N THR A 12 -7.25 -12.28 12.84
CA THR A 12 -7.71 -13.43 12.05
C THR A 12 -8.45 -14.40 12.96
N ASP A 13 -9.68 -14.66 12.55
CA ASP A 13 -10.63 -15.72 12.86
C ASP A 13 -10.20 -16.87 13.80
N LEU A 14 -11.06 -17.12 14.79
CA LEU A 14 -10.93 -18.09 15.88
C LEU A 14 -11.24 -19.55 15.48
N ASN A 15 -11.05 -19.96 14.22
CA ASN A 15 -11.40 -21.34 13.84
C ASN A 15 -10.60 -21.97 12.69
N ALA A 16 -9.37 -21.50 12.45
CA ALA A 16 -8.40 -22.26 11.65
C ALA A 16 -7.49 -23.06 12.61
N PRO A 17 -7.22 -24.36 12.35
CA PRO A 17 -6.18 -25.05 13.07
C PRO A 17 -4.85 -24.32 12.80
N PRO A 18 -4.08 -23.95 13.85
CA PRO A 18 -2.82 -23.27 13.66
C PRO A 18 -1.89 -24.14 12.79
N PRO A 19 -1.15 -23.55 11.83
CA PRO A 19 -0.07 -24.29 11.18
C PRO A 19 0.88 -24.81 12.26
N PRO A 20 1.54 -25.97 12.05
CA PRO A 20 2.26 -26.65 13.13
C PRO A 20 3.30 -25.72 13.79
N ASP A 21 2.98 -25.29 15.01
CA ASP A 21 3.75 -24.38 15.88
C ASP A 21 5.09 -24.97 16.38
N GLN A 22 5.64 -25.99 15.72
CA GLN A 22 6.87 -26.65 16.16
C GLN A 22 8.15 -25.91 15.69
N ASP A 23 8.02 -24.97 14.74
CA ASP A 23 9.15 -24.29 14.11
C ASP A 23 9.51 -22.91 14.72
N GLU A 24 8.87 -22.54 15.83
CA GLU A 24 9.13 -21.28 16.56
C GLU A 24 9.95 -21.47 17.86
N THR A 25 10.51 -22.67 18.06
CA THR A 25 11.33 -22.98 19.24
C THR A 25 12.80 -22.98 18.88
N CYS A 26 13.60 -22.20 19.61
CA CYS A 26 15.05 -22.25 19.42
C CYS A 26 15.63 -23.55 19.99
N PRO A 27 16.44 -24.33 19.24
CA PRO A 27 16.97 -25.61 19.72
C PRO A 27 17.94 -25.47 20.91
N VAL A 28 18.58 -24.31 21.08
CA VAL A 28 19.60 -24.08 22.11
C VAL A 28 18.97 -23.58 23.42
N CYS A 29 18.17 -22.50 23.35
CA CYS A 29 17.56 -21.91 24.55
C CYS A 29 16.15 -22.43 24.84
N LYS A 30 15.57 -23.23 23.92
CA LYS A 30 14.21 -23.78 23.99
C LYS A 30 13.12 -22.74 24.24
N THR A 31 13.44 -21.46 24.02
CA THR A 31 12.51 -20.36 24.16
C THR A 31 11.69 -20.27 22.89
N THR A 32 10.38 -20.17 23.05
CA THR A 32 9.44 -19.97 21.95
C THR A 32 9.24 -18.49 21.68
N ARG A 33 8.85 -18.14 20.45
CA ARG A 33 8.48 -16.76 20.08
C ARG A 33 7.34 -16.19 20.93
N TYR A 34 6.47 -17.05 21.45
CA TYR A 34 5.34 -16.66 22.28
C TYR A 34 5.77 -15.89 23.54
N PHE A 35 6.85 -16.30 24.20
CA PHE A 35 7.31 -15.63 25.44
C PHE A 35 8.03 -14.30 25.18
N ASN A 36 8.65 -14.14 24.01
CA ASN A 36 9.36 -12.92 23.64
C ASN A 36 9.09 -12.59 22.17
N ARG A 37 8.11 -11.70 21.93
CA ARG A 37 7.69 -11.30 20.57
C ARG A 37 8.80 -10.64 19.75
N ASP A 38 9.78 -10.03 20.43
CA ASP A 38 10.89 -9.31 19.80
C ASP A 38 12.08 -10.23 19.46
N MET A 39 11.95 -11.55 19.67
CA MET A 39 12.99 -12.49 19.24
C MET A 39 12.93 -12.73 17.73
N GLU A 40 14.01 -12.33 17.06
CA GLU A 40 14.25 -12.64 15.66
C GLU A 40 14.98 -13.98 15.51
N PHE A 41 14.45 -14.84 14.64
CA PHE A 41 15.13 -16.05 14.18
C PHE A 41 16.01 -15.75 12.98
N ARG A 42 17.20 -16.34 12.97
CA ARG A 42 18.15 -16.30 11.86
C ARG A 42 18.37 -17.69 11.31
N ILE A 43 18.64 -17.75 10.02
CA ILE A 43 18.87 -18.95 9.23
C ILE A 43 20.18 -18.79 8.46
N ASN A 44 20.90 -19.89 8.26
CA ASN A 44 22.07 -19.94 7.39
C ASN A 44 21.73 -20.71 6.11
N PRO A 45 22.10 -20.22 4.92
CA PRO A 45 21.77 -20.84 3.63
C PRO A 45 22.39 -22.23 3.41
N GLU A 46 23.35 -22.65 4.24
CA GLU A 46 23.94 -24.00 4.11
C GLU A 46 23.14 -25.08 4.83
N CYS A 47 22.46 -24.75 5.93
CA CYS A 47 21.76 -25.74 6.76
C CYS A 47 20.26 -25.56 6.80
N TYR A 48 19.76 -24.34 6.55
CA TYR A 48 18.36 -24.00 6.75
C TYR A 48 17.82 -24.45 8.12
N HIS A 49 18.54 -24.14 9.21
CA HIS A 49 18.05 -24.34 10.58
C HIS A 49 17.81 -22.99 11.26
N ARG A 50 16.68 -22.88 11.97
CA ARG A 50 16.30 -21.68 12.72
C ARG A 50 17.01 -21.59 14.05
N MET A 51 17.60 -20.44 14.34
CA MET A 51 18.23 -20.16 15.63
C MET A 51 17.92 -18.74 16.09
N CYS A 52 17.78 -18.56 17.41
CA CYS A 52 17.53 -17.24 17.99
C CYS A 52 18.75 -16.32 17.82
N LYS A 53 18.55 -15.01 17.59
CA LYS A 53 19.65 -14.03 17.44
C LYS A 53 20.70 -14.11 18.56
N THR A 54 20.27 -14.19 19.81
CA THR A 54 21.18 -14.25 20.98
C THR A 54 21.98 -15.55 21.03
N CYS A 55 21.40 -16.65 20.56
CA CYS A 55 22.03 -17.97 20.48
C CYS A 55 23.09 -18.00 19.37
N VAL A 56 22.76 -17.41 18.21
CA VAL A 56 23.68 -17.27 17.08
C VAL A 56 24.87 -16.40 17.48
N GLU A 57 24.63 -15.24 18.07
CA GLU A 57 25.70 -14.36 18.51
C GLU A 57 26.58 -15.01 19.59
N ARG A 58 26.01 -15.76 20.54
CA ARG A 58 26.79 -16.44 21.58
C ARG A 58 27.68 -17.56 21.02
N ILE A 59 27.13 -18.44 20.18
CA ILE A 59 27.83 -19.64 19.70
C ILE A 59 28.88 -19.27 18.64
N PHE A 60 28.60 -18.31 17.76
CA PHE A 60 29.47 -18.00 16.62
C PHE A 60 30.36 -16.76 16.82
N LYS A 61 30.38 -16.16 18.01
CA LYS A 61 31.29 -15.05 18.34
C LYS A 61 32.74 -15.50 18.48
N ASP A 62 32.95 -16.70 19.04
CA ASP A 62 34.30 -17.22 19.31
C ASP A 62 34.97 -17.81 18.06
N GLY A 63 34.22 -17.99 16.97
CA GLY A 63 34.75 -18.50 15.71
C GLY A 63 33.73 -19.29 14.89
N PRO A 64 34.16 -19.86 13.75
CA PRO A 64 33.34 -20.77 12.97
C PRO A 64 33.10 -22.06 13.77
N ASN A 65 31.84 -22.29 14.14
CA ASN A 65 31.42 -23.46 14.91
C ASN A 65 30.45 -24.32 14.09
N GLN A 66 30.19 -25.54 14.55
CA GLN A 66 29.19 -26.41 13.91
C GLN A 66 27.77 -26.00 14.33
N CYS A 67 26.79 -26.25 13.46
CA CYS A 67 25.39 -26.05 13.81
C CYS A 67 24.99 -26.95 15.00
N PRO A 68 24.34 -26.42 16.06
CA PRO A 68 23.95 -27.21 17.24
C PRO A 68 22.67 -28.03 17.04
N TYR A 69 22.24 -28.27 15.80
CA TYR A 69 21.04 -29.05 15.49
C TYR A 69 21.39 -30.54 15.42
N ALA A 70 20.55 -31.40 16.00
CA ALA A 70 20.78 -32.84 16.02
C ALA A 70 20.78 -33.38 14.58
N GLY A 71 21.92 -33.95 14.15
CA GLY A 71 22.10 -34.46 12.78
C GLY A 71 22.72 -33.47 11.78
N CYS A 72 23.07 -32.26 12.20
CA CYS A 72 23.72 -31.27 11.33
C CYS A 72 25.15 -30.94 11.79
N HIS A 73 26.15 -31.37 11.02
CA HIS A 73 27.57 -31.14 11.34
C HIS A 73 28.27 -30.09 10.46
N LYS A 74 27.49 -29.31 9.70
CA LYS A 74 28.04 -28.26 8.83
C LYS A 74 28.64 -27.12 9.66
N THR A 75 29.81 -26.64 9.24
CA THR A 75 30.54 -25.52 9.87
C THR A 75 30.01 -24.19 9.35
N LEU A 76 29.52 -23.34 10.26
CA LEU A 76 28.85 -22.10 9.92
C LEU A 76 29.62 -20.88 10.45
N ARG A 77 29.51 -19.76 9.73
CA ARG A 77 30.11 -18.46 10.09
C ARG A 77 29.03 -17.47 10.49
N LEU A 78 29.33 -16.58 11.44
CA LEU A 78 28.37 -15.58 11.95
C LEU A 78 27.83 -14.66 10.84
N ARG A 79 28.66 -14.25 9.88
CA ARG A 79 28.25 -13.39 8.74
C ARG A 79 27.30 -14.07 7.76
N GLY A 80 27.19 -15.41 7.78
CA GLY A 80 26.32 -16.17 6.90
C GLY A 80 24.87 -16.26 7.39
N PHE A 81 24.55 -15.76 8.59
CA PHE A 81 23.20 -15.80 9.13
C PHE A 81 22.36 -14.62 8.62
N LYS A 82 21.25 -14.94 7.95
CA LYS A 82 20.24 -14.02 7.41
C LYS A 82 18.93 -14.18 8.20
N THR A 83 18.10 -13.15 8.23
CA THR A 83 16.73 -13.24 8.78
C THR A 83 15.82 -13.93 7.76
N ALA A 84 15.04 -14.90 8.23
CA ALA A 84 14.00 -15.52 7.42
C ALA A 84 12.92 -14.47 7.08
N PHE A 85 12.54 -14.37 5.82
CA PHE A 85 11.36 -13.60 5.39
C PHE A 85 10.10 -14.48 5.41
N PHE A 86 10.24 -15.76 5.05
CA PHE A 86 9.13 -16.70 4.97
C PHE A 86 9.07 -17.61 6.21
N ALA A 87 7.85 -18.04 6.54
CA ALA A 87 7.62 -18.98 7.62
C ALA A 87 8.12 -20.40 7.25
N ASP A 88 7.99 -20.79 5.99
CA ASP A 88 8.43 -22.08 5.47
C ASP A 88 9.86 -22.00 4.94
N LEU A 89 10.73 -22.87 5.46
CA LEU A 89 12.14 -22.95 5.07
C LEU A 89 12.35 -23.59 3.70
N ALA A 90 11.43 -24.44 3.24
CA ALA A 90 11.51 -25.02 1.91
C ALA A 90 11.40 -23.93 0.84
N VAL A 91 10.46 -22.99 1.02
CA VAL A 91 10.27 -21.83 0.16
C VAL A 91 11.49 -20.90 0.23
N GLU A 92 12.07 -20.68 1.42
CA GLU A 92 13.29 -19.87 1.51
C GLU A 92 14.46 -20.45 0.74
N ARG A 93 14.64 -21.77 0.83
CA ARG A 93 15.68 -22.49 0.08
C ARG A 93 15.48 -22.35 -1.42
N GLU A 94 14.25 -22.54 -1.90
CA GLU A 94 13.89 -22.36 -3.29
C GLU A 94 14.16 -20.93 -3.77
N VAL A 95 13.74 -19.92 -3.02
CA VAL A 95 13.95 -18.51 -3.37
C VAL A 95 15.44 -18.15 -3.40
N ASP A 96 16.23 -18.62 -2.45
CA ASP A 96 17.68 -18.36 -2.43
C ASP A 96 18.40 -19.07 -3.60
N ILE A 97 17.99 -20.29 -3.95
CA ILE A 97 18.50 -21.02 -5.14
C ILE A 97 18.09 -20.30 -6.43
N ARG A 98 16.81 -19.94 -6.59
CA ARG A 98 16.33 -19.19 -7.76
C ARG A 98 17.08 -17.87 -7.93
N ARG A 99 17.34 -17.14 -6.84
CA ARG A 99 18.15 -15.91 -6.89
C ARG A 99 19.58 -16.17 -7.35
N ARG A 100 20.18 -17.28 -6.94
CA ARG A 100 21.52 -17.69 -7.37
C ARG A 100 21.52 -18.02 -8.86
N VAL A 101 20.58 -18.86 -9.30
CA VAL A 101 20.44 -19.27 -10.71
C VAL A 101 20.13 -18.06 -11.59
N ALA A 102 19.18 -17.21 -11.23
CA ALA A 102 18.85 -15.99 -11.97
C ALA A 102 20.00 -14.97 -12.04
N ALA A 103 20.91 -14.96 -11.06
CA ALA A 103 22.11 -14.11 -11.12
C ALA A 103 23.12 -14.59 -12.18
N VAL A 104 23.12 -15.89 -12.50
CA VAL A 104 23.96 -16.53 -13.52
C VAL A 104 23.27 -16.52 -14.88
N PHE A 105 21.96 -16.78 -14.90
CA PHE A 105 21.11 -16.86 -16.08
C PHE A 105 20.37 -15.53 -16.31
N ASN A 106 21.12 -14.48 -16.61
CA ASN A 106 20.62 -13.11 -16.75
C ASN A 106 20.44 -12.64 -18.20
N LYS A 107 20.04 -13.54 -19.10
CA LYS A 107 19.66 -13.20 -20.48
C LYS A 107 18.20 -12.72 -20.55
N VAL A 108 17.93 -11.76 -21.42
CA VAL A 108 16.59 -11.16 -21.63
C VAL A 108 16.03 -11.63 -22.97
N GLU A 109 14.72 -11.50 -23.19
CA GLU A 109 14.05 -11.83 -24.46
C GLU A 109 14.74 -11.19 -25.69
N GLU A 110 15.24 -9.96 -25.56
CA GLU A 110 15.97 -9.24 -26.62
C GLU A 110 17.30 -9.90 -27.04
N ASP A 111 17.84 -10.82 -26.23
CA ASP A 111 19.06 -11.57 -26.56
C ASP A 111 18.80 -12.78 -27.47
N PHE A 112 17.53 -13.08 -27.79
CA PHE A 112 17.11 -14.24 -28.58
C PHE A 112 16.46 -13.82 -29.90
N GLU A 113 16.60 -14.66 -30.93
CA GLU A 113 16.02 -14.40 -32.25
C GLU A 113 14.53 -14.73 -32.31
N THR A 114 14.10 -15.76 -31.58
CA THR A 114 12.71 -16.22 -31.54
C THR A 114 12.19 -16.32 -30.11
N LEU A 115 10.88 -16.17 -29.95
CA LEU A 115 10.20 -16.35 -28.67
C LEU A 115 10.28 -17.81 -28.19
N ASP A 116 10.28 -18.78 -29.11
CA ASP A 116 10.37 -20.20 -28.77
C ASP A 116 11.73 -20.54 -28.14
N ASP A 117 12.83 -19.99 -28.66
CA ASP A 117 14.17 -20.16 -28.07
C ASP A 117 14.26 -19.57 -26.66
N TYR A 118 13.59 -18.43 -26.43
CA TYR A 118 13.51 -17.81 -25.11
C TYR A 118 12.71 -18.68 -24.13
N ASN A 119 11.58 -19.24 -24.58
CA ASN A 119 10.76 -20.14 -23.75
C ASN A 119 11.51 -21.43 -23.41
N GLU A 120 12.22 -22.04 -24.37
CA GLU A 120 13.05 -23.21 -24.10
C GLU A 120 14.18 -22.87 -23.11
N TYR A 121 14.78 -21.68 -23.23
CA TYR A 121 15.76 -21.20 -22.26
C TYR A 121 15.17 -21.06 -20.85
N LEU A 122 13.97 -20.47 -20.71
CA LEU A 122 13.29 -20.35 -19.42
C LEU A 122 12.95 -21.73 -18.84
N GLU A 123 12.47 -22.67 -19.66
CA GLU A 123 12.19 -24.04 -19.23
C GLU A 123 13.46 -24.74 -18.73
N ARG A 124 14.59 -24.61 -19.44
CA ARG A 124 15.88 -25.14 -18.96
C ARG A 124 16.30 -24.56 -17.62
N VAL A 125 16.10 -23.26 -17.41
CA VAL A 125 16.38 -22.61 -16.12
C VAL A 125 15.48 -23.17 -15.01
N GLU A 126 14.19 -23.33 -15.26
CA GLU A 126 13.26 -23.89 -14.28
C GLU A 126 13.57 -25.36 -13.96
N VAL A 127 13.85 -26.20 -14.96
CA VAL A 127 14.27 -27.59 -14.76
C VAL A 127 15.52 -27.66 -13.87
N LEU A 128 16.52 -26.83 -14.15
CA LEU A 128 17.74 -26.76 -13.35
C LEU A 128 17.45 -26.33 -11.90
N THR A 129 16.57 -25.35 -11.69
CA THR A 129 16.17 -24.94 -10.33
C THR A 129 15.41 -26.04 -9.60
N CYS A 130 14.52 -26.76 -10.30
CA CYS A 130 13.78 -27.89 -9.75
C CYS A 130 14.71 -29.03 -9.34
N ASP A 131 15.70 -29.37 -10.16
CA ASP A 131 16.70 -30.39 -9.85
C ASP A 131 17.56 -29.99 -8.63
N LEU A 132 17.87 -28.70 -8.44
CA LEU A 132 18.61 -28.22 -7.27
C LEU A 132 17.79 -28.27 -5.97
N VAL A 133 16.49 -28.00 -6.05
CA VAL A 133 15.62 -27.90 -4.86
C VAL A 133 15.07 -29.27 -4.45
N TYR A 134 14.57 -30.04 -5.41
CA TYR A 134 13.83 -31.29 -5.18
C TYR A 134 14.56 -32.53 -5.71
N GLY A 135 15.63 -32.38 -6.48
CA GLY A 135 16.35 -33.49 -7.09
C GLY A 135 17.13 -34.34 -6.09
N THR A 136 17.45 -35.56 -6.53
CA THR A 136 18.37 -36.47 -5.83
C THR A 136 19.79 -35.88 -5.77
N ASP A 137 20.64 -36.37 -4.87
CA ASP A 137 22.04 -35.92 -4.72
C ASP A 137 22.81 -35.94 -6.05
N GLU A 138 22.54 -36.92 -6.91
CA GLU A 138 23.14 -37.02 -8.23
C GLU A 138 22.66 -35.94 -9.19
N GLN A 139 21.35 -35.66 -9.21
CA GLN A 139 20.77 -34.58 -10.02
C GLN A 139 21.28 -33.21 -9.55
N ARG A 140 21.33 -32.98 -8.24
CA ARG A 140 21.88 -31.75 -7.67
C ARG A 140 23.33 -31.52 -8.09
N ARG A 141 24.17 -32.57 -8.04
CA ARG A 141 25.56 -32.47 -8.47
C ARG A 141 25.71 -32.20 -9.97
N LYS A 142 24.85 -32.79 -10.80
CA LYS A 142 24.82 -32.51 -12.26
C LYS A 142 24.41 -31.07 -12.53
N ALA A 143 23.33 -30.62 -11.90
CA ALA A 143 22.85 -29.25 -12.01
C ALA A 143 23.88 -28.22 -11.52
N GLU A 144 24.60 -28.50 -10.42
CA GLU A 144 25.71 -27.65 -9.95
C GLU A 144 26.89 -27.62 -10.94
N ALA A 145 27.20 -28.74 -11.59
CA ALA A 145 28.24 -28.79 -12.62
C ALA A 145 27.83 -27.99 -13.86
N GLU A 146 26.59 -28.14 -14.32
CA GLU A 146 26.04 -27.38 -15.45
C GLU A 146 26.01 -25.88 -15.17
N LEU A 147 25.62 -25.47 -13.95
CA LEU A 147 25.73 -24.09 -13.47
C LEU A 147 27.16 -23.56 -13.56
N GLY A 148 28.12 -24.31 -13.02
CA GLY A 148 29.52 -23.90 -13.01
C GLY A 148 30.11 -23.80 -14.42
N GLU A 149 29.76 -24.73 -15.31
CA GLU A 149 30.17 -24.65 -16.71
C GLU A 149 29.57 -23.43 -17.42
N TRP A 150 28.29 -23.13 -17.16
CA TRP A 150 27.63 -21.97 -17.74
C TRP A 150 28.24 -20.66 -17.25
N GLU A 151 28.54 -20.55 -15.95
CA GLU A 151 29.23 -19.40 -15.36
C GLU A 151 30.58 -19.15 -16.04
N VAL A 152 31.36 -20.20 -16.30
CA VAL A 152 32.67 -20.08 -16.96
C VAL A 152 32.51 -19.66 -18.42
N LYS A 153 31.57 -20.27 -19.15
CA LYS A 153 31.32 -19.98 -20.58
C LYS A 153 30.80 -18.56 -20.80
N HIS A 154 29.93 -18.06 -19.91
CA HIS A 154 29.22 -16.79 -20.10
C HIS A 154 29.64 -15.68 -19.13
N LYS A 155 30.78 -15.81 -18.45
CA LYS A 155 31.24 -14.87 -17.41
C LYS A 155 31.20 -13.40 -17.85
N ALA A 156 31.70 -13.11 -19.07
CA ALA A 156 31.77 -11.75 -19.59
C ALA A 156 30.38 -11.15 -19.90
N ASP A 157 29.48 -11.97 -20.43
CA ASP A 157 28.10 -11.56 -20.71
C ASP A 157 27.34 -11.31 -19.41
N ILE A 158 27.50 -12.19 -18.42
CA ILE A 158 26.87 -12.07 -17.11
C ILE A 158 27.31 -10.76 -16.44
N GLU A 159 28.60 -10.43 -16.49
CA GLU A 159 29.12 -9.20 -15.90
C GLU A 159 28.60 -7.94 -16.62
N ARG A 160 28.52 -7.97 -17.95
CA ARG A 160 27.92 -6.88 -18.75
C ARG A 160 26.45 -6.67 -18.37
N ASN A 161 25.65 -7.73 -18.38
CA ASN A 161 24.23 -7.68 -18.07
C ASN A 161 24.00 -7.26 -16.61
N ARG A 162 24.86 -7.69 -15.68
CA ARG A 162 24.81 -7.25 -14.28
C ARG A 162 25.11 -5.77 -14.11
N ARG A 163 26.03 -5.21 -14.91
CA ARG A 163 26.32 -3.77 -14.90
C ARG A 163 25.11 -2.99 -15.42
N LEU A 164 24.53 -3.42 -16.54
CA LEU A 164 23.34 -2.79 -17.12
C LEU A 164 22.13 -2.84 -16.16
N ALA A 165 21.92 -3.97 -15.48
CA ALA A 165 20.86 -4.13 -14.47
C ALA A 165 21.04 -3.16 -13.28
N ARG A 166 22.27 -2.86 -12.87
CA ARG A 166 22.55 -1.87 -11.82
C ARG A 166 22.27 -0.46 -12.30
N GLU A 167 22.74 -0.10 -13.50
CA GLU A 167 22.52 1.23 -14.08
C GLU A 167 21.04 1.53 -14.27
N THR A 168 20.26 0.56 -14.75
CA THR A 168 18.81 0.69 -14.91
C THR A 168 18.07 0.77 -13.58
N ALA A 169 18.49 0.00 -12.56
CA ALA A 169 17.93 0.10 -11.21
C ALA A 169 18.23 1.46 -10.56
N ASP A 170 19.47 1.96 -10.68
CA ASP A 170 19.88 3.27 -10.17
C ASP A 170 19.10 4.40 -10.87
N ALA A 171 18.91 4.31 -12.19
CA ALA A 171 18.09 5.24 -12.94
C ALA A 171 16.63 5.23 -12.47
N ARG A 172 16.05 4.05 -12.21
CA ARG A 172 14.69 3.91 -11.66
C ARG A 172 14.59 4.55 -10.27
N GLN A 173 15.55 4.30 -9.39
CA GLN A 173 15.59 4.90 -8.05
C GLN A 173 15.72 6.41 -8.09
N ARG A 174 16.55 6.96 -8.98
CA ARG A 174 16.68 8.42 -9.16
C ARG A 174 15.38 9.06 -9.61
N ARG A 175 14.62 8.41 -10.51
CA ARG A 175 13.29 8.90 -10.93
C ARG A 175 12.30 8.94 -9.78
N ILE A 176 12.22 7.88 -8.98
CA ILE A 176 11.33 7.82 -7.81
C ILE A 176 11.74 8.88 -6.78
N ALA A 177 13.03 9.04 -6.51
CA ALA A 177 13.53 10.03 -5.56
C ALA A 177 13.23 11.48 -6.01
N ALA A 178 13.33 11.77 -7.31
CA ALA A 178 12.97 13.08 -7.87
C ALA A 178 11.47 13.36 -7.71
N GLU A 179 10.61 12.38 -8.00
CA GLU A 179 9.16 12.49 -7.81
C GLU A 179 8.79 12.72 -6.33
N GLU A 180 9.43 11.99 -5.41
CA GLU A 180 9.24 12.19 -3.98
C GLU A 180 9.71 13.57 -3.51
N GLU A 181 10.81 14.08 -4.07
CA GLU A 181 11.31 15.42 -3.74
C GLU A 181 10.38 16.51 -4.25
N GLU A 182 9.89 16.41 -5.49
CA GLU A 182 8.90 17.32 -6.04
C GLU A 182 7.61 17.32 -5.20
N ALA A 183 7.15 16.14 -4.77
CA ALA A 183 6.00 16.03 -3.88
C ALA A 183 6.26 16.65 -2.50
N ARG A 184 7.48 16.51 -1.94
CA ARG A 184 7.88 17.20 -0.70
C ARG A 184 7.92 18.71 -0.87
N GLN A 185 8.50 19.20 -1.96
CA GLN A 185 8.59 20.63 -2.24
C GLN A 185 7.19 21.24 -2.41
N ARG A 186 6.26 20.53 -3.07
CA ARG A 186 4.87 20.98 -3.20
C ARG A 186 4.19 21.15 -1.83
N ARG A 187 4.29 20.14 -0.95
CA ARG A 187 3.72 20.21 0.40
C ARG A 187 4.32 21.35 1.23
N LEU A 188 5.63 21.58 1.10
CA LEU A 188 6.30 22.69 1.79
C LEU A 188 5.84 24.04 1.27
N ARG A 189 5.66 24.20 -0.05
CA ARG A 189 5.14 25.43 -0.64
C ARG A 189 3.71 25.71 -0.19
N GLU A 190 2.81 24.73 -0.28
CA GLU A 190 1.43 24.85 0.22
C GLU A 190 1.40 25.23 1.70
N HIS A 191 2.28 24.64 2.52
CA HIS A 191 2.36 24.99 3.94
C HIS A 191 2.90 26.42 4.17
N GLN A 192 3.89 26.85 3.40
CA GLN A 192 4.41 28.22 3.46
C GLN A 192 3.34 29.24 3.05
N GLU A 193 2.61 28.96 1.97
CA GLU A 193 1.48 29.78 1.51
C GLU A 193 0.39 29.88 2.58
N GLU A 194 0.01 28.78 3.24
CA GLU A 194 -0.96 28.81 4.34
C GLU A 194 -0.48 29.65 5.54
N LEU A 195 0.81 29.58 5.89
CA LEU A 195 1.39 30.40 6.96
C LEU A 195 1.42 31.88 6.59
N GLU A 196 1.75 32.21 5.33
CA GLU A 196 1.73 33.57 4.80
C GLU A 196 0.31 34.13 4.76
N GLU A 197 -0.68 33.35 4.33
CA GLU A 197 -2.10 33.72 4.36
C GLU A 197 -2.57 34.01 5.79
N LYS A 198 -2.20 33.16 6.76
CA LYS A 198 -2.50 33.38 8.18
C LYS A 198 -1.83 34.65 8.71
N ALA A 199 -0.58 34.92 8.33
CA ALA A 199 0.13 36.14 8.73
C ALA A 199 -0.50 37.39 8.09
N ASN A 200 -0.86 37.33 6.81
CA ASN A 200 -1.56 38.39 6.08
C ASN A 200 -2.93 38.68 6.71
N ALA A 201 -3.68 37.65 7.10
CA ALA A 201 -4.96 37.81 7.78
C ALA A 201 -4.82 38.46 9.16
N LYS A 202 -3.74 38.16 9.91
CA LYS A 202 -3.43 38.81 11.19
C LYS A 202 -3.08 40.29 11.00
N ARG A 203 -2.14 40.60 10.08
CA ARG A 203 -1.77 41.98 9.74
C ARG A 203 -2.98 42.81 9.31
N PHE A 204 -3.84 42.23 8.47
CA PHE A 204 -5.08 42.87 8.03
C PHE A 204 -6.04 43.15 9.21
N ARG A 205 -6.17 42.21 10.16
CA ARG A 205 -6.99 42.41 11.36
C ARG A 205 -6.45 43.53 12.25
N GLU A 206 -5.13 43.58 12.44
CA GLU A 206 -4.47 44.63 13.23
C GLU A 206 -4.64 46.00 12.59
N GLU A 207 -4.41 46.15 11.28
CA GLU A 207 -4.65 47.40 10.54
C GLU A 207 -6.12 47.85 10.64
N MET A 208 -7.06 46.90 10.58
CA MET A 208 -8.48 47.17 10.74
C MET A 208 -8.83 47.68 12.16
N LEU A 209 -8.21 47.11 13.20
CA LEU A 209 -8.41 47.54 14.59
C LEU A 209 -7.77 48.90 14.87
N ASP A 210 -6.55 49.14 14.37
CA ASP A 210 -5.83 50.41 14.54
C ASP A 210 -6.57 51.57 13.85
N SER A 211 -7.14 51.31 12.66
CA SER A 211 -7.98 52.30 11.99
C SER A 211 -9.31 52.56 12.71
N LEU A 212 -9.88 51.59 13.42
CA LEU A 212 -11.06 51.84 14.27
C LEU A 212 -10.71 52.70 15.47
N GLN A 213 -9.55 52.44 16.08
CA GLN A 213 -9.09 53.17 17.24
C GLN A 213 -8.77 54.64 16.91
N SER A 214 -8.25 54.91 15.71
CA SER A 214 -7.93 56.26 15.23
C SER A 214 -9.10 57.02 14.62
N ALA A 215 -10.23 56.36 14.32
CA ALA A 215 -11.40 57.00 13.71
C ALA A 215 -12.21 57.81 14.73
N GLU A 216 -12.60 59.03 14.34
CA GLU A 216 -13.44 59.91 15.15
C GLU A 216 -14.86 59.32 15.35
N MET A 217 -15.44 59.52 16.54
CA MET A 217 -16.75 58.96 16.93
C MET A 217 -17.82 59.35 15.90
N GLY A 218 -18.36 58.36 15.17
CA GLY A 218 -19.38 58.53 14.14
C GLY A 218 -18.90 58.31 12.69
N ARG A 219 -17.58 58.22 12.41
CA ARG A 219 -17.03 57.91 11.06
C ARG A 219 -16.40 56.51 10.94
N ALA A 220 -16.67 55.62 11.89
CA ALA A 220 -16.12 54.27 11.91
C ALA A 220 -16.51 53.43 10.67
N THR A 221 -17.69 53.66 10.09
CA THR A 221 -18.18 52.97 8.88
C THR A 221 -17.43 53.40 7.62
N GLU A 222 -17.09 54.69 7.48
CA GLU A 222 -16.33 55.21 6.34
C GLU A 222 -14.86 54.73 6.35
N ALA A 223 -14.26 54.60 7.54
CA ALA A 223 -12.92 54.04 7.71
C ALA A 223 -12.88 52.54 7.33
N MET A 224 -13.91 51.77 7.69
CA MET A 224 -14.06 50.37 7.31
C MET A 224 -14.18 50.16 5.80
N ASP A 225 -15.03 50.96 5.15
CA ASP A 225 -15.24 50.85 3.69
C ASP A 225 -13.95 51.16 2.92
N LYS A 226 -13.15 52.13 3.40
CA LYS A 226 -11.86 52.49 2.80
C LYS A 226 -10.83 51.35 2.87
N ILE A 227 -10.79 50.61 3.97
CA ILE A 227 -9.89 49.46 4.17
C ILE A 227 -10.34 48.24 3.36
N MET A 228 -11.64 47.98 3.32
CA MET A 228 -12.25 46.94 2.47
C MET A 228 -12.01 47.20 0.98
N LEU A 229 -12.13 48.45 0.54
CA LEU A 229 -11.79 48.89 -0.83
C LEU A 229 -10.29 48.68 -1.13
N LYS A 230 -9.40 49.00 -0.18
CA LYS A 230 -7.95 48.77 -0.32
C LYS A 230 -7.63 47.26 -0.45
N LYS A 231 -8.26 46.40 0.35
CA LYS A 231 -8.11 44.93 0.26
C LYS A 231 -8.62 44.38 -1.07
N ARG A 232 -9.81 44.83 -1.51
CA ARG A 232 -10.39 44.41 -2.79
C ARG A 232 -9.51 44.84 -3.98
N GLY A 233 -8.86 46.00 -3.87
CA GLY A 233 -7.88 46.48 -4.84
C GLY A 233 -6.54 45.72 -4.80
N HIS A 234 -6.09 45.27 -3.64
CA HIS A 234 -4.87 44.47 -3.48
C HIS A 234 -5.07 43.05 -4.03
N ASN A 235 -6.16 42.36 -3.64
CA ASN A 235 -6.50 41.04 -4.16
C ASN A 235 -6.69 41.02 -5.70
N LYS A 236 -7.18 42.12 -6.29
CA LYS A 236 -7.34 42.26 -7.74
C LYS A 236 -6.01 42.51 -8.46
N ARG A 237 -5.03 43.12 -7.79
CA ARG A 237 -3.64 43.27 -8.28
C ARG A 237 -2.86 41.97 -8.16
N ASP A 238 -2.99 41.25 -7.04
CA ASP A 238 -2.32 39.96 -6.84
C ASP A 238 -2.86 38.88 -7.78
N ALA A 239 -4.18 38.86 -8.03
CA ALA A 239 -4.77 38.01 -9.08
C ALA A 239 -4.30 38.38 -10.49
N ALA A 240 -4.03 39.66 -10.77
CA ALA A 240 -3.50 40.10 -12.07
C ALA A 240 -1.99 39.82 -12.22
N LEU A 241 -1.22 39.88 -11.14
CA LEU A 241 0.22 39.56 -11.10
C LEU A 241 0.47 38.05 -11.15
N GLY A 242 -0.38 37.23 -10.50
CA GLY A 242 -0.37 35.77 -10.62
C GLY A 242 -0.75 35.27 -12.02
N ALA A 243 -1.57 36.03 -12.75
CA ALA A 243 -1.88 35.76 -14.15
C ALA A 243 -0.79 36.23 -15.15
N ALA A 244 0.12 37.12 -14.73
CA ALA A 244 1.19 37.64 -15.59
C ALA A 244 2.44 36.73 -15.61
N GLY A 245 2.54 35.76 -14.69
CA GLY A 245 3.65 34.79 -14.61
C GLY A 245 3.54 33.59 -15.56
N SER A 246 2.42 33.41 -16.26
CA SER A 246 2.22 32.35 -17.26
C SER A 246 1.74 32.93 -18.59
N SER A 247 2.64 33.64 -19.28
CA SER A 247 2.46 33.91 -20.72
C SER A 247 2.54 32.60 -21.51
N GLY A 248 1.41 31.89 -21.58
CA GLY A 248 1.10 30.87 -22.55
C GLY A 248 -0.23 31.24 -23.20
N LEU A 249 -0.15 31.69 -24.46
CA LEU A 249 -1.28 32.12 -25.29
C LEU A 249 -2.43 31.10 -25.24
N SER A 250 -3.57 31.48 -24.65
CA SER A 250 -4.80 30.68 -24.72
C SER A 250 -5.50 30.93 -26.06
N ILE A 251 -5.13 30.13 -27.06
CA ILE A 251 -5.86 30.03 -28.32
C ILE A 251 -7.27 29.53 -28.01
N ARG A 252 -8.29 30.35 -28.31
CA ARG A 252 -9.71 29.96 -28.22
C ARG A 252 -9.95 28.74 -29.12
N GLY A 253 -10.32 27.60 -28.52
CA GLY A 253 -10.71 26.38 -29.24
C GLY A 253 -9.96 25.11 -28.84
N LEU A 254 -8.97 25.17 -27.95
CA LEU A 254 -8.32 23.95 -27.45
C LEU A 254 -9.17 23.32 -26.34
N ARG A 255 -9.71 22.12 -26.62
CA ARG A 255 -10.50 21.33 -25.66
C ARG A 255 -9.61 20.97 -24.47
N GLU A 256 -9.94 21.51 -23.30
CA GLU A 256 -9.27 21.17 -22.05
C GLU A 256 -9.41 19.67 -21.81
N LYS A 257 -8.29 18.93 -21.86
CA LYS A 257 -8.24 17.59 -21.31
C LYS A 257 -8.47 17.75 -19.82
N LYS A 258 -9.62 17.27 -19.35
CA LYS A 258 -10.00 17.20 -17.93
C LYS A 258 -8.82 16.62 -17.17
N ALA A 259 -8.11 17.46 -16.43
CA ALA A 259 -7.05 17.01 -15.54
C ALA A 259 -7.69 16.00 -14.60
N VAL A 260 -7.15 14.79 -14.57
CA VAL A 260 -7.57 13.75 -13.63
C VAL A 260 -7.40 14.38 -12.24
N VAL A 261 -8.53 14.68 -11.60
CA VAL A 261 -8.55 15.11 -10.21
C VAL A 261 -8.03 13.90 -9.44
N VAL A 262 -6.76 13.94 -9.07
CA VAL A 262 -6.22 13.02 -8.08
C VAL A 262 -6.90 13.41 -6.77
N GLU A 263 -8.05 12.79 -6.52
CA GLU A 263 -8.78 12.94 -5.28
C GLU A 263 -7.89 12.42 -4.15
N ASN A 264 -7.22 13.33 -3.44
CA ASN A 264 -6.60 13.07 -2.15
C ASN A 264 -7.71 12.84 -1.10
N LYS A 265 -8.49 11.77 -1.28
CA LYS A 265 -9.37 11.23 -0.23
C LYS A 265 -8.47 10.48 0.77
N PRO A 266 -8.68 10.65 2.08
CA PRO A 266 -8.03 9.80 3.09
C PRO A 266 -8.18 8.33 2.69
N TYR A 267 -7.08 7.56 2.77
CA TYR A 267 -7.04 6.16 2.37
C TYR A 267 -8.17 5.39 3.06
N ASP A 268 -9.16 4.98 2.27
CA ASP A 268 -10.28 4.14 2.71
C ASP A 268 -9.89 2.66 2.49
N PRO A 269 -9.71 1.86 3.57
CA PRO A 269 -9.32 0.46 3.47
C PRO A 269 -10.29 -0.42 2.67
N TYR A 270 -11.52 0.05 2.48
CA TYR A 270 -12.56 -0.68 1.77
C TYR A 270 -12.89 -0.09 0.39
N GLY A 271 -12.19 0.96 -0.05
CA GLY A 271 -12.35 1.53 -1.40
C GLY A 271 -13.79 1.91 -1.75
N GLY A 272 -14.58 2.38 -0.78
CA GLY A 272 -16.00 2.69 -0.95
C GLY A 272 -16.95 1.49 -0.93
N VAL A 273 -16.45 0.26 -0.71
CA VAL A 273 -17.28 -0.92 -0.52
C VAL A 273 -17.89 -0.88 0.88
N ARG A 274 -19.17 -0.54 0.95
CA ARG A 274 -19.94 -0.63 2.19
C ARG A 274 -20.26 -2.10 2.45
N VAL A 275 -19.60 -2.69 3.45
CA VAL A 275 -19.75 -4.11 3.85
C VAL A 275 -21.19 -4.44 4.30
N MET A 276 -22.00 -3.42 4.60
CA MET A 276 -23.40 -3.56 4.96
C MET A 276 -24.28 -2.93 3.87
N PRO A 277 -25.19 -3.70 3.24
CA PRO A 277 -26.19 -3.11 2.34
C PRO A 277 -27.11 -2.21 3.17
N GLU A 278 -27.05 -0.90 2.93
CA GLU A 278 -27.87 0.11 3.59
C GLU A 278 -29.28 0.10 2.99
N ARG A 279 -30.04 -0.98 3.23
CA ARG A 279 -31.44 -1.09 2.79
C ARG A 279 -32.35 -0.19 3.63
N VAL A 280 -31.94 0.12 4.85
CA VAL A 280 -32.68 0.97 5.78
C VAL A 280 -31.71 1.98 6.40
N ASP A 281 -32.05 3.25 6.28
CA ASP A 281 -31.33 4.33 6.94
C ASP A 281 -31.70 4.35 8.43
N LEU A 282 -30.77 3.91 9.27
CA LEU A 282 -30.90 3.84 10.73
C LEU A 282 -30.45 5.13 11.42
N SER A 283 -30.44 6.27 10.72
CA SER A 283 -30.14 7.56 11.34
C SER A 283 -31.13 7.86 12.48
N PRO A 284 -30.65 8.42 13.61
CA PRO A 284 -31.49 8.72 14.77
C PRO A 284 -32.62 9.70 14.42
N GLU A 285 -32.41 10.56 13.43
CA GLU A 285 -33.41 11.51 12.92
C GLU A 285 -34.62 10.79 12.29
N LYS A 286 -34.39 9.69 11.55
CA LYS A 286 -35.46 8.90 10.92
C LYS A 286 -36.14 7.93 11.89
N LEU A 287 -35.38 7.37 12.83
CA LEU A 287 -35.93 6.53 13.91
C LEU A 287 -36.88 7.32 14.82
N ALA A 288 -36.57 8.60 15.08
CA ALA A 288 -37.45 9.49 15.83
C ALA A 288 -38.78 9.77 15.11
N LEU A 289 -38.78 9.80 13.78
CA LEU A 289 -39.98 10.00 12.95
C LEU A 289 -40.92 8.79 12.92
N TYR A 290 -40.44 7.60 13.29
CA TYR A 290 -41.29 6.41 13.38
C TYR A 290 -42.14 6.45 14.64
N SER A 291 -43.46 6.54 14.47
CA SER A 291 -44.45 6.58 15.54
C SER A 291 -45.35 5.35 15.51
N ASN A 292 -45.41 4.62 16.62
CA ASN A 292 -46.38 3.56 16.87
C ASN A 292 -46.86 3.72 18.33
N GLU A 293 -48.13 3.42 18.61
CA GLU A 293 -48.72 3.48 19.94
C GLU A 293 -47.82 2.82 21.00
N TRP A 294 -47.29 1.63 20.74
CA TRP A 294 -46.39 0.94 21.68
C TRP A 294 -45.04 1.64 21.88
N VAL A 295 -44.46 2.21 20.82
CA VAL A 295 -43.18 2.92 20.90
C VAL A 295 -43.35 4.25 21.65
N GLU A 296 -44.46 4.96 21.40
CA GLU A 296 -44.81 6.20 22.09
C GLU A 296 -45.07 5.97 23.59
N GLU A 297 -45.72 4.85 23.95
CA GLU A 297 -45.87 4.47 25.36
C GLU A 297 -44.53 4.25 26.06
N THR A 298 -43.55 3.66 25.37
CA THR A 298 -42.20 3.44 25.93
C THR A 298 -41.37 4.72 26.01
N ARG A 299 -41.59 5.69 25.10
CA ARG A 299 -40.97 7.02 25.14
C ARG A 299 -41.49 7.87 26.31
N THR A 300 -42.80 7.81 26.55
CA THR A 300 -43.52 8.65 27.52
C THR A 300 -43.48 8.11 28.95
N LYS A 301 -43.68 6.80 29.16
CA LYS A 301 -43.80 6.22 30.51
C LYS A 301 -42.42 6.00 31.14
N PRO A 302 -42.12 6.59 32.32
CA PRO A 302 -40.81 6.49 32.97
C PRO A 302 -40.50 5.08 33.52
N LYS A 303 -41.51 4.20 33.62
CA LYS A 303 -41.36 2.80 34.07
C LYS A 303 -40.42 1.99 33.16
N PHE A 304 -40.37 2.30 31.87
CA PHE A 304 -39.53 1.57 30.90
C PHE A 304 -38.09 2.09 30.87
N LYS A 305 -37.85 3.35 31.28
CA LYS A 305 -36.49 3.93 31.34
C LYS A 305 -35.63 3.31 32.44
N ALA A 306 -36.24 2.87 33.54
CA ALA A 306 -35.52 2.30 34.68
C ALA A 306 -34.79 0.97 34.37
N GLY A 307 -35.21 0.25 33.33
CA GLY A 307 -34.62 -1.02 32.91
C GLY A 307 -33.55 -0.92 31.81
N GLY A 308 -33.15 0.30 31.41
CA GLY A 308 -32.20 0.50 30.31
C GLY A 308 -32.79 0.24 28.92
N TYR A 309 -34.13 0.14 28.80
CA TYR A 309 -34.80 -0.04 27.53
C TYR A 309 -34.74 1.25 26.68
N SER A 310 -34.16 1.15 25.48
CA SER A 310 -34.12 2.23 24.49
C SER A 310 -35.08 1.93 23.32
N PRO A 311 -36.05 2.80 23.02
CA PRO A 311 -36.95 2.64 21.88
C PRO A 311 -36.21 2.57 20.53
N ASP A 312 -35.10 3.30 20.39
CA ASP A 312 -34.33 3.35 19.14
C ASP A 312 -33.54 2.05 18.92
N GLU A 313 -33.09 1.41 20.00
CA GLU A 313 -32.42 0.10 19.95
C GLU A 313 -33.42 -1.02 19.61
N TYR A 314 -34.64 -0.93 20.13
CA TYR A 314 -35.71 -1.85 19.75
C TYR A 314 -36.06 -1.74 18.26
N LEU A 315 -36.20 -0.52 17.74
CA LEU A 315 -36.52 -0.29 16.33
C LEU A 315 -35.39 -0.76 15.40
N THR A 316 -34.14 -0.44 15.72
CA THR A 316 -32.98 -0.88 14.93
C THR A 316 -32.88 -2.41 14.90
N ARG A 317 -33.10 -3.09 16.04
CA ARG A 317 -33.12 -4.56 16.09
C ARG A 317 -34.29 -5.16 15.32
N ALA A 318 -35.50 -4.61 15.44
CA ALA A 318 -36.67 -5.10 14.72
C ALA A 318 -36.52 -4.95 13.20
N LEU A 319 -35.97 -3.82 12.75
CA LEU A 319 -35.66 -3.60 11.34
C LEU A 319 -34.56 -4.56 10.87
N PHE A 320 -33.51 -4.74 11.65
CA PHE A 320 -32.46 -5.71 11.34
C PHE A 320 -33.00 -7.14 11.24
N GLU A 321 -33.88 -7.56 12.15
CA GLU A 321 -34.48 -8.91 12.14
C GLU A 321 -35.45 -9.09 10.96
N ALA A 322 -36.25 -8.07 10.64
CA ALA A 322 -37.17 -8.10 9.49
C ALA A 322 -36.42 -8.21 8.15
N PHE A 323 -35.26 -7.57 8.02
CA PHE A 323 -34.48 -7.53 6.78
C PHE A 323 -33.31 -8.52 6.73
N SER A 324 -32.91 -9.12 7.84
CA SER A 324 -31.82 -10.12 7.88
C SER A 324 -32.23 -11.49 7.29
N GLY A 325 -33.52 -11.71 7.01
CA GLY A 325 -34.03 -12.92 6.35
C GLY A 325 -34.72 -12.70 4.99
N LEU A 326 -34.95 -11.45 4.57
CA LEU A 326 -35.68 -11.13 3.34
C LEU A 326 -34.80 -10.34 2.35
N GLY A 327 -34.54 -10.98 1.21
CA GLY A 327 -33.93 -10.36 0.04
C GLY A 327 -32.50 -10.81 -0.28
N VAL A 328 -32.16 -12.07 0.00
CA VAL A 328 -31.12 -12.78 -0.76
C VAL A 328 -31.83 -13.54 -1.88
N PHE A 329 -32.02 -12.87 -3.02
CA PHE A 329 -32.43 -13.54 -4.25
C PHE A 329 -31.15 -13.99 -4.96
N VAL A 330 -30.79 -15.26 -4.81
CA VAL A 330 -29.58 -15.85 -5.43
C VAL A 330 -29.58 -15.65 -6.95
N ASP A 331 -30.76 -15.48 -7.55
CA ASP A 331 -30.91 -15.21 -8.99
C ASP A 331 -30.61 -13.75 -9.37
N GLU A 332 -30.82 -12.77 -8.49
CA GLU A 332 -30.47 -11.35 -8.74
C GLU A 332 -28.97 -11.11 -8.51
N GLU A 333 -28.38 -11.77 -7.51
CA GLU A 333 -26.94 -11.70 -7.19
C GLU A 333 -26.05 -12.32 -8.29
N LYS A 334 -26.58 -13.28 -9.06
CA LYS A 334 -25.87 -13.87 -10.20
C LYS A 334 -25.82 -12.95 -11.43
N VAL A 335 -26.80 -12.07 -11.61
CA VAL A 335 -26.85 -11.16 -12.77
C VAL A 335 -25.86 -10.01 -12.62
N GLU A 336 -25.61 -9.54 -11.39
CA GLU A 336 -24.60 -8.49 -11.13
C GLU A 336 -23.15 -9.00 -11.16
N ARG A 337 -22.93 -10.31 -11.38
CA ARG A 337 -21.58 -10.88 -11.54
C ARG A 337 -20.94 -10.54 -12.88
N SER A 338 -21.65 -9.90 -13.80
CA SER A 338 -21.07 -9.25 -14.98
C SER A 338 -20.99 -7.72 -14.79
N VAL A 339 -19.87 -7.32 -14.18
CA VAL A 339 -19.22 -5.99 -14.24
C VAL A 339 -19.72 -4.90 -13.29
N ALA A 340 -18.87 -4.61 -12.29
CA ALA A 340 -18.53 -3.23 -11.91
C ALA A 340 -17.15 -3.13 -11.25
N THR A 341 -16.07 -3.28 -12.03
CA THR A 341 -14.95 -2.35 -11.86
C THR A 341 -15.46 -0.98 -12.28
N ALA A 342 -15.69 -0.08 -11.32
CA ALA A 342 -16.09 1.30 -11.59
C ALA A 342 -15.16 2.00 -12.61
N GLY A 343 -13.90 1.56 -12.71
CA GLY A 343 -12.94 2.05 -13.70
C GLY A 343 -13.26 1.71 -15.16
N ALA A 344 -13.95 0.60 -15.45
CA ALA A 344 -14.28 0.22 -16.84
C ALA A 344 -15.42 1.08 -17.41
N LYS A 345 -16.36 1.50 -16.55
CA LYS A 345 -17.48 2.37 -16.93
C LYS A 345 -17.02 3.81 -17.21
N GLU A 346 -15.97 4.26 -16.53
CA GLU A 346 -15.35 5.57 -16.73
C GLU A 346 -14.52 5.65 -18.03
N ALA A 347 -13.87 4.53 -18.41
CA ALA A 347 -13.19 4.38 -19.70
C ALA A 347 -14.17 4.37 -20.89
N ALA A 348 -15.35 3.76 -20.74
CA ALA A 348 -16.35 3.73 -21.81
C ALA A 348 -17.06 5.07 -22.03
N MET A 349 -17.23 5.88 -20.98
CA MET A 349 -17.88 7.20 -21.04
C MET A 349 -16.98 8.29 -21.64
N THR A 350 -15.67 8.09 -21.71
CA THR A 350 -14.71 9.11 -22.17
C THR A 350 -14.39 9.05 -23.67
N GLY A 351 -14.88 8.04 -24.40
CA GLY A 351 -14.93 8.06 -25.87
C GLY A 351 -13.57 8.22 -26.56
N ASP A 352 -12.50 7.68 -25.99
CA ASP A 352 -11.18 7.64 -26.64
C ASP A 352 -10.89 6.22 -27.15
N THR A 353 -11.51 5.87 -28.28
CA THR A 353 -11.13 4.72 -29.11
C THR A 353 -10.35 5.25 -30.31
N GLY A 354 -9.18 5.82 -30.05
CA GLY A 354 -8.24 6.31 -31.05
C GLY A 354 -7.03 5.40 -31.18
N GLY A 355 -7.22 4.19 -31.73
CA GLY A 355 -6.16 3.22 -31.97
C GLY A 355 -6.54 2.27 -33.09
N ARG A 356 -6.59 2.79 -34.32
CA ARG A 356 -6.77 2.05 -35.56
C ARG A 356 -5.58 1.08 -35.75
N MET A 357 -5.79 -0.22 -35.52
CA MET A 357 -5.02 -1.27 -36.19
C MET A 357 -5.80 -1.66 -37.43
N ASP A 358 -5.31 -1.22 -38.59
CA ASP A 358 -5.75 -1.76 -39.88
C ASP A 358 -5.26 -3.21 -39.96
N VAL A 359 -6.21 -4.15 -40.02
CA VAL A 359 -6.01 -5.53 -40.47
C VAL A 359 -6.92 -5.71 -41.69
N ASP A 360 -6.35 -5.44 -42.86
CA ASP A 360 -6.76 -6.06 -44.14
C ASP A 360 -6.11 -7.47 -44.14
N ASP A 361 -6.69 -8.59 -44.56
CA ASP A 361 -7.90 -8.92 -45.32
C ASP A 361 -8.15 -10.44 -45.12
N PRO A 362 -9.35 -11.00 -45.36
CA PRO A 362 -9.65 -12.42 -45.18
C PRO A 362 -9.49 -13.21 -46.49
N PHE A 363 -8.49 -14.10 -46.51
CA PHE A 363 -8.48 -15.36 -47.27
C PHE A 363 -7.75 -16.43 -46.46
#